data_AF-A0A2W6T7V0-F1
#
_entry.id   AF-A0A2W6T7V0-F1
#
_cell.length_a   1.000
_cell.length_b   1.000
_cell.length_c   1.000
_cell.angle_alpha   90.00
_cell.angle_beta   90.00
_cell.angle_gamma   90.00
#
_symmetry.space_group_name_H-M   'P 1'
#
loop_
_entity.id
_entity.type
_entity.pdbx_description
1 polymer ?
#
loop_
_entity_poly.entity_id
_entity_poly.type
_entity_poly.pdbx_seq_one_letter_code
_entity_poly.pdbx_strand_id
1 'polypeptide(L)' 'IDISTSGSRTAVVWNAGEAGAAKMDDIGAAWRNYVCVEAANAGPDVIELAPGGRHVLKQVFEVKPL' A
#
# COMPACT_ATOMS: atom_id res chain seq x y z
N ILE A 1 7.03 0.96 -13.48
CA ILE A 1 5.70 1.21 -12.90
C ILE A 1 5.85 2.45 -12.06
N ASP A 2 5.08 3.48 -12.38
CA ASP A 2 5.03 4.70 -11.58
C ASP A 2 3.83 4.63 -10.65
N ILE A 3 4.02 5.06 -9.41
CA ILE A 3 2.99 5.08 -8.38
C ILE A 3 2.92 6.51 -7.86
N SER A 4 1.76 7.15 -8.02
CA SER A 4 1.49 8.46 -7.45
C SER A 4 0.34 8.37 -6.47
N THR A 5 0.43 9.09 -5.36
CA THR A 5 -0.57 9.09 -4.31
C THR A 5 -0.98 10.52 -3.93
N SER A 6 -2.20 10.67 -3.43
CA SER A 6 -2.64 11.89 -2.76
C SER A 6 -3.55 11.56 -1.58
N GLY A 7 -3.64 12.47 -0.62
CA GLY A 7 -4.37 12.23 0.63
C GLY A 7 -3.62 11.37 1.64
N SER A 8 -2.35 11.05 1.39
CA SER A 8 -1.46 10.40 2.36
C SER A 8 -0.09 11.06 2.35
N ARG A 9 0.60 10.96 3.49
CA ARG A 9 2.04 11.26 3.62
C ARG A 9 2.88 10.01 3.88
N THR A 10 2.24 8.84 3.92
CA THR A 10 2.89 7.56 4.16
C THR A 10 2.63 6.60 3.01
N ALA A 11 3.66 5.83 2.66
CA ALA A 11 3.54 4.65 1.82
C ALA A 11 4.01 3.43 2.62
N VAL A 12 3.24 2.35 2.62
CA VAL A 12 3.68 1.07 3.16
C VAL A 12 4.29 0.26 2.03
N VAL A 13 5.52 -0.21 2.22
CA VAL A 13 6.17 -1.14 1.29
C VAL A 13 6.30 -2.48 2.01
N TRP A 14 5.64 -3.50 1.48
CA TRP A 14 5.52 -4.77 2.17
C TRP A 14 5.61 -5.97 1.24
N ASN A 15 6.14 -7.06 1.78
CA ASN A 15 6.09 -8.39 1.21
C ASN A 15 6.05 -9.39 2.37
N ALA A 16 5.32 -10.50 2.21
CA ALA A 16 5.20 -11.50 3.26
C ALA A 16 6.55 -12.13 3.64
N GLY A 17 7.49 -12.17 2.70
CA GLY A 17 8.72 -12.95 2.81
C GLY A 17 8.43 -14.44 2.93
N GLU A 18 9.49 -15.25 2.94
CA GLU A 18 9.35 -16.70 3.00
C GLU A 18 8.63 -17.17 4.28
N ALA A 19 9.04 -16.65 5.44
CA ALA A 19 8.50 -17.06 6.73
C ALA A 19 7.05 -16.62 6.95
N GLY A 20 6.64 -15.46 6.40
CA GLY A 20 5.26 -15.00 6.45
C GLY A 20 4.39 -15.78 5.47
N ALA A 21 4.86 -15.96 4.24
CA ALA A 21 4.13 -16.69 3.21
C ALA A 21 3.94 -18.18 3.55
N ALA A 22 4.90 -18.82 4.23
CA ALA A 22 4.76 -20.19 4.72
C ALA A 22 3.62 -20.38 5.75
N LYS A 23 3.09 -19.29 6.31
CA LYS A 23 1.98 -19.29 7.27
C LYS A 23 0.67 -18.79 6.65
N MET A 24 0.66 -18.49 5.36
CA MET A 24 -0.48 -17.93 4.63
C MET A 24 -0.78 -18.84 3.43
N ASP A 25 -1.84 -19.65 3.56
CA ASP A 25 -2.23 -20.67 2.58
C ASP A 25 -2.52 -20.10 1.18
N ASP A 26 -2.87 -18.82 1.10
CA ASP A 26 -3.20 -18.10 -0.13
C ASP A 26 -2.01 -17.38 -0.79
N ILE A 27 -0.84 -17.31 -0.15
CA ILE A 27 0.37 -16.70 -0.72
C ILE A 27 1.37 -17.78 -1.18
N GLY A 28 1.76 -18.69 -0.28
CA GLY A 28 2.74 -19.73 -0.57
C GLY A 28 4.00 -19.22 -1.29
N ALA A 29 4.39 -19.85 -2.40
CA ALA A 29 5.59 -19.47 -3.16
C ALA A 29 5.47 -18.13 -3.92
N ALA A 30 4.28 -17.53 -4.01
CA ALA A 30 4.04 -16.32 -4.80
C ALA A 30 4.75 -15.07 -4.23
N TRP A 31 5.21 -15.10 -2.98
CA TRP A 31 5.88 -13.97 -2.33
C TRP A 31 7.06 -13.41 -3.11
N ARG A 32 7.76 -14.22 -3.92
CA ARG A 32 8.88 -13.75 -4.75
C ARG A 32 8.45 -12.92 -5.96
N ASN A 33 7.16 -12.93 -6.31
CA ASN A 33 6.64 -12.37 -7.57
C ASN A 33 5.81 -11.09 -7.38
N TYR A 34 5.75 -10.56 -6.17
CA TYR A 34 5.05 -9.30 -5.90
C TYR A 34 5.76 -8.46 -4.85
N VAL A 35 5.44 -7.18 -4.84
CA VAL A 35 5.68 -6.28 -3.72
C VAL A 35 4.42 -5.43 -3.58
N CYS A 36 3.96 -5.22 -2.35
CA CYS A 36 2.90 -4.28 -2.06
C CYS A 36 3.50 -2.89 -1.88
N VAL A 37 2.93 -1.91 -2.58
CA VAL A 37 3.20 -0.49 -2.36
C VAL A 37 1.85 0.18 -2.17
N GLU A 38 1.54 0.51 -0.91
CA GLU A 38 0.20 0.89 -0.48
C GLU A 38 0.19 2.38 -0.11
N ALA A 39 -0.73 3.14 -0.69
CA ALA A 39 -1.04 4.47 -0.18
C ALA A 39 -1.74 4.32 1.18
N ALA A 40 -1.25 4.98 2.23
CA ALA A 40 -1.81 4.81 3.57
C ALA A 40 -1.72 6.08 4.42
N ASN A 41 -2.73 6.28 5.27
CA ASN A 41 -2.64 7.17 6.43
C ASN A 41 -2.32 6.30 7.66
N ALA A 42 -1.03 6.09 7.95
CA ALA A 42 -0.56 5.14 8.94
C ALA A 42 0.49 5.75 9.89
N GLY A 43 0.58 5.19 11.10
CA GLY A 43 1.50 5.66 12.13
C GLY A 43 1.26 7.13 12.48
N PRO A 44 2.24 8.04 12.32
CA PRO A 44 2.07 9.46 12.63
C PRO A 44 1.20 10.21 11.61
N ASP A 45 0.86 9.62 10.47
CA ASP A 45 -0.01 10.24 9.47
C ASP A 45 -1.50 10.11 9.82
N VAL A 46 -1.86 10.65 10.98
CA VAL A 46 -3.23 10.65 11.51
C VAL A 46 -4.07 11.71 10.79
N ILE A 47 -5.30 11.35 10.42
CA ILE A 47 -6.29 12.25 9.83
C ILE A 47 -7.46 12.41 10.80
N GLU A 48 -7.70 13.64 11.25
CA GLU A 48 -8.85 13.97 12.07
C GLU A 48 -9.97 14.54 11.20
N LEU A 49 -11.19 14.03 11.35
CA LEU A 49 -12.37 14.48 10.60
C LEU A 49 -13.43 15.01 11.55
N ALA A 50 -13.74 16.31 11.42
CA ALA A 50 -14.86 16.94 12.10
C ALA A 50 -16.21 16.43 11.53
N PRO A 51 -17.34 16.64 12.24
CA PRO A 51 -18.66 16.32 11.70
C PRO A 51 -18.91 16.93 10.32
N GLY A 52 -19.33 16.11 9.36
CA GLY A 52 -19.51 16.52 7.95
C GLY A 52 -18.21 16.59 7.14
N GLY A 53 -17.05 16.35 7.75
CA GLY A 53 -15.75 16.31 7.06
C GLY A 53 -15.59 15.12 6.13
N ARG A 54 -14.70 15.26 5.14
CA ARG A 54 -14.35 14.21 4.18
C ARG A 54 -12.83 14.20 3.97
N HIS A 55 -12.26 13.00 4.00
CA HIS A 55 -10.91 12.72 3.54
C HIS A 55 -10.96 11.84 2.29
N VAL A 56 -10.01 11.99 1.38
CA VAL A 56 -9.89 11.15 0.19
C VAL A 56 -8.44 10.71 0.04
N LEU A 57 -8.23 9.40 0.08
CA LEU A 57 -6.98 8.76 -0.26
C LEU A 57 -7.06 8.23 -1.70
N LYS A 58 -6.06 8.54 -2.51
CA LYS A 58 -6.00 8.14 -3.93
C LYS A 58 -4.62 7.58 -4.24
N GLN A 59 -4.59 6.51 -5.03
CA GLN A 59 -3.39 5.94 -5.63
C GLN A 59 -3.63 5.74 -7.13
N VAL A 60 -2.65 6.09 -7.95
CA VAL A 60 -2.66 5.88 -9.40
C VAL A 60 -1.42 5.09 -9.77
N PHE A 61 -1.64 4.03 -10.55
CA PHE A 61 -0.59 3.20 -11.11
C PHE A 61 -0.49 3.46 -12.61
N GLU A 62 0.73 3.60 -13.09
CA GLU A 62 1.01 3.72 -14.53
C GLU A 62 2.11 2.75 -14.94
N VAL A 63 1.86 1.97 -15.99
CA VAL A 63 2.87 1.13 -16.62
C VAL A 63 3.52 1.95 -17.74
N LYS A 64 4.75 2.42 -17.50
CA LYS A 64 5.56 3.10 -18.50
C LYS A 64 6.19 2.09 -19.46
N PRO A 65 6.36 2.43 -20.76
CA PRO A 65 7.24 1.70 -21.66
C PRO A 65 8.67 1.64 -21.10
N LEU A 66 9.42 0.63 -21.52
CA LEU A 66 10.86 0.51 -21.25
C LEU A 66 11.66 1.53 -22.06
#